data_AF-A0A7C3TT52-F1
#
_entry.id   AF-A0A7C3TT52-F1
#
_cell.length_a   1.000
_cell.length_b   1.000
_cell.length_c   1.000
_cell.angle_alpha   90.00
_cell.angle_beta   90.00
_cell.angle_gamma   90.00
#
_symmetry.space_group_name_H-M   'P 1'
#
loop_
_entity.id
_entity.type
_entity.pdbx_description
1 polymer ?
#
loop_
_entity_poly.entity_id
_entity_poly.type
_entity_poly.pdbx_seq_one_letter_code
_entity_poly.pdbx_strand_id
1 'polypeptide(L)'
;MSGSDANLGRCGVPCSYAGGSGATIEDAVIVMIPAGITGSVADVVGVAAEYAWLEDRYGPRDQAWKFVMQRLLDGPEGRHYDCLTSELEDRTRRDIYFDISNFFMKD
;
A
#
# COMPACT_ATOMS: atom_id res chain seq x y z
N MET A 1 1.05 20.69 -8.84
CA MET A 1 1.74 20.98 -7.57
C MET A 1 0.69 21.14 -6.48
N SER A 2 0.55 20.11 -5.65
CA SER A 2 -0.08 20.04 -4.32
C SER A 2 0.24 18.62 -3.90
N GLY A 3 0.89 18.30 -2.80
CA GLY A 3 1.07 18.97 -1.53
C GLY A 3 1.39 17.78 -0.61
N SER A 4 2.55 17.83 0.02
CA SER A 4 3.10 16.77 0.85
C SER A 4 2.26 16.60 2.11
N ASP A 5 1.38 15.61 2.12
CA ASP A 5 0.85 15.08 3.37
C ASP A 5 1.46 13.70 3.58
N ALA A 6 2.42 13.63 4.50
CA ALA A 6 2.87 12.37 5.03
C ALA A 6 1.68 11.76 5.77
N ASN A 7 0.97 10.84 5.12
CA ASN A 7 -0.04 10.04 5.79
C ASN A 7 0.70 9.22 6.85
N LEU A 8 0.34 9.43 8.11
CA LEU A 8 0.83 8.59 9.18
C LEU A 8 0.12 7.24 9.01
N GLY A 9 0.85 6.17 8.69
CA GLY A 9 0.29 4.83 8.81
C GLY A 9 -0.23 4.62 10.23
N ARG A 10 -1.14 3.67 10.47
CA ARG A 10 -1.70 3.40 11.81
C ARG A 10 -0.64 3.13 12.92
N CYS A 11 0.62 2.93 12.56
CA CYS A 11 1.78 2.82 13.45
C CYS A 11 2.35 4.19 13.92
N GLY A 12 1.82 5.33 13.47
CA GLY A 12 2.31 6.67 13.82
C GLY A 12 3.64 7.04 13.15
N VAL A 13 4.06 6.26 12.15
CA VAL A 13 5.26 6.50 11.36
C VAL A 13 4.87 7.26 10.09
N PRO A 14 5.60 8.35 9.73
CA PRO A 14 5.38 9.03 8.47
C PRO A 14 5.64 8.09 7.30
N CYS A 15 4.62 7.79 6.50
CA CYS A 15 4.78 7.20 5.18
C CYS A 15 4.33 8.19 4.11
N SER A 16 4.80 7.97 2.88
CA SER A 16 4.39 8.77 1.72
C SER A 16 4.12 7.85 0.53
N TYR A 17 3.27 8.32 -0.37
CA TYR A 17 2.88 7.57 -1.56
C TYR A 17 3.33 8.31 -2.82
N ALA A 18 3.71 7.54 -3.83
CA ALA A 18 3.97 8.00 -5.17
C ALA A 18 3.38 7.02 -6.19
N GLY A 19 3.71 7.19 -7.47
CA GLY A 19 3.25 6.31 -8.53
C GLY A 19 1.82 6.61 -8.97
N GLY A 20 1.04 5.55 -9.17
CA GLY A 20 -0.23 5.57 -9.87
C GLY A 20 -1.47 5.31 -9.01
N SER A 21 -2.55 4.90 -9.66
CA SER A 21 -3.84 4.60 -9.01
C SER A 21 -3.92 3.22 -8.36
N GLY A 22 -2.95 2.35 -8.61
CA GLY A 22 -2.94 0.96 -8.16
C GLY A 22 -3.81 0.04 -8.99
N ALA A 23 -4.33 0.46 -10.14
CA ALA A 23 -5.23 -0.37 -10.96
C ALA A 23 -4.51 -1.48 -11.76
N THR A 24 -3.21 -1.30 -12.02
CA THR A 24 -2.32 -2.30 -12.64
C THR A 24 -0.95 -2.26 -11.97
N ILE A 25 -0.07 -3.23 -12.29
CA ILE A 25 1.31 -3.27 -11.80
C ILE A 25 2.11 -2.05 -12.31
N GLU A 26 1.90 -1.65 -13.56
CA GLU A 26 2.57 -0.49 -14.17
C GLU A 26 2.14 0.83 -13.53
N ASP A 27 0.92 0.88 -13.02
CA ASP A 27 0.31 2.03 -12.35
C ASP A 27 0.22 1.81 -10.83
N ALA A 28 1.09 0.98 -10.26
CA ALA A 28 1.08 0.63 -8.85
C ALA A 28 1.27 1.86 -7.94
N VAL A 29 0.67 1.81 -6.76
CA VAL A 29 0.92 2.79 -5.69
C VAL A 29 2.29 2.48 -5.08
N ILE A 30 3.23 3.40 -5.15
CA ILE A 30 4.55 3.22 -4.56
C ILE A 30 4.48 3.63 -3.09
N VAL A 31 4.73 2.69 -2.19
CA VAL A 31 4.76 2.94 -0.75
C VAL A 31 6.20 3.28 -0.35
N MET A 32 6.40 4.48 0.19
CA MET A 32 7.71 4.95 0.64
C MET A 32 7.71 5.11 2.16
N ILE A 33 8.61 4.38 2.83
CA ILE A 33 8.84 4.50 4.27
C ILE A 33 10.16 5.24 4.55
N PRO A 34 10.35 5.83 5.74
CA PRO A 34 11.56 6.54 6.09
C PRO A 34 12.80 5.63 6.04
N ALA A 35 13.90 6.19 5.57
CA ALA A 35 15.20 5.52 5.63
C ALA A 35 15.58 5.21 7.09
N GLY A 36 16.08 3.99 7.33
CA GLY A 36 16.47 3.51 8.66
C GLY A 36 15.41 2.68 9.39
N ILE A 37 14.21 2.55 8.84
CA ILE A 37 13.25 1.53 9.26
C ILE A 37 13.50 0.27 8.42
N THR A 38 13.97 -0.80 9.05
CA THR A 38 14.34 -2.06 8.38
C THR A 38 13.77 -3.29 9.07
N GLY A 39 13.93 -4.45 8.44
CA GLY A 39 13.45 -5.74 8.95
C GLY A 39 11.94 -5.75 9.23
N SER A 40 11.53 -6.48 10.28
CA SER A 40 10.10 -6.68 10.59
C SER A 40 9.35 -5.38 10.92
N VAL A 41 10.03 -4.33 11.34
CA VAL A 41 9.40 -3.01 11.58
C VAL A 41 9.01 -2.38 10.24
N ALA A 42 9.84 -2.52 9.21
CA ALA A 42 9.56 -2.03 7.87
C ALA A 42 8.32 -2.71 7.29
N ASP A 43 8.19 -4.03 7.47
CA ASP A 43 7.01 -4.79 7.03
C ASP A 43 5.73 -4.29 7.71
N VAL A 44 5.74 -4.11 9.03
CA VAL A 44 4.58 -3.62 9.79
C VAL A 44 4.18 -2.21 9.36
N VAL A 45 5.15 -1.32 9.18
CA VAL A 45 4.90 0.07 8.74
C VAL A 45 4.39 0.09 7.29
N GLY A 46 4.99 -0.70 6.41
CA GLY A 46 4.61 -0.81 5.00
C GLY A 46 3.18 -1.30 4.84
N VAL A 47 2.83 -2.41 5.49
CA VAL A 47 1.44 -2.92 5.49
C VAL A 47 0.49 -1.88 6.07
N ALA A 48 0.82 -1.24 7.20
CA ALA A 48 -0.04 -0.20 7.76
C ALA A 48 -0.25 0.99 6.80
N ALA A 49 0.72 1.30 5.95
CA ALA A 49 0.62 2.33 4.93
C ALA A 49 -0.33 1.92 3.79
N GLU A 50 -0.31 0.67 3.33
CA GLU A 50 -1.25 0.20 2.28
C GLU A 50 -2.71 0.35 2.72
N TYR A 51 -3.01 -0.08 3.95
CA TYR A 51 -4.34 0.06 4.52
C TYR A 51 -4.75 1.52 4.72
N ALA A 52 -3.83 2.39 5.14
CA ALA A 52 -4.11 3.82 5.28
C ALA A 52 -4.42 4.48 3.93
N TRP A 53 -3.73 4.07 2.85
CA TRP A 53 -4.03 4.55 1.50
C TRP A 53 -5.44 4.13 1.04
N LEU A 54 -5.84 2.89 1.33
CA LEU A 54 -7.20 2.40 1.04
C LEU A 54 -8.25 3.14 1.87
N GLU A 55 -7.97 3.40 3.15
CA GLU A 55 -8.89 4.14 4.03
C GLU A 55 -9.09 5.59 3.58
N ASP A 56 -8.02 6.26 3.14
CA ASP A 56 -8.11 7.63 2.60
C ASP A 56 -8.92 7.67 1.29
N ARG A 57 -8.73 6.67 0.42
CA ARG A 57 -9.35 6.66 -0.91
C ARG A 57 -10.79 6.17 -0.92
N TYR A 58 -11.08 5.13 -0.14
CA TYR A 58 -12.38 4.46 -0.16
C TYR A 58 -13.20 4.72 1.10
N GLY A 59 -12.60 5.23 2.17
CA GLY A 59 -13.24 5.38 3.47
C GLY A 59 -12.94 4.22 4.42
N PRO A 60 -13.58 4.17 5.60
CA PRO A 60 -13.23 3.23 6.66
C PRO A 60 -13.38 1.77 6.25
N ARG A 61 -12.37 0.94 6.60
CA ARG A 61 -12.42 -0.51 6.44
C ARG A 61 -13.63 -1.10 7.19
N ASP A 62 -14.19 -2.17 6.61
CA ASP A 62 -15.38 -2.90 7.04
C ASP A 62 -16.69 -2.10 7.02
N GLN A 63 -16.64 -0.83 6.59
CA GLN A 63 -17.80 0.01 6.30
C GLN A 63 -17.89 0.31 4.80
N ALA A 64 -16.84 0.91 4.23
CA ALA A 64 -16.81 1.33 2.83
C ALA A 64 -16.17 0.29 1.90
N TRP A 65 -15.25 -0.51 2.45
CA TRP A 65 -14.60 -1.62 1.74
C TRP A 65 -14.24 -2.75 2.71
N LYS A 66 -14.10 -3.96 2.19
CA LYS A 66 -13.71 -5.15 2.95
C LYS A 66 -12.47 -5.78 2.34
N PHE A 67 -11.55 -6.18 3.20
CA PHE A 67 -10.43 -7.01 2.80
C PHE A 67 -10.92 -8.39 2.34
N VAL A 68 -10.47 -8.84 1.17
CA VAL A 68 -10.74 -10.19 0.67
C VAL A 68 -9.50 -11.05 0.77
N MET A 69 -8.38 -10.60 0.18
CA MET A 69 -7.11 -11.33 0.23
C MET A 69 -5.93 -10.42 -0.16
N GLN A 70 -4.73 -10.88 0.17
CA GLN A 70 -3.47 -10.28 -0.25
C GLN A 70 -2.60 -11.34 -0.94
N ARG A 71 -1.85 -10.92 -1.97
CA ARG A 71 -0.90 -11.76 -2.70
C ARG A 71 0.40 -10.99 -2.93
N LEU A 72 1.52 -11.59 -2.58
CA LEU A 72 2.83 -11.13 -2.99
C LEU A 72 3.08 -11.54 -4.45
N LEU A 73 3.53 -10.59 -5.26
CA LEU A 73 3.86 -10.77 -6.67
C LEU A 73 5.29 -10.31 -6.93
N ASP A 74 6.05 -11.14 -7.63
CA ASP A 74 7.34 -10.75 -8.17
C ASP A 74 7.16 -10.08 -9.54
N GLY A 75 7.87 -8.99 -9.77
CA GLY A 75 7.90 -8.33 -11.06
C GLY A 75 9.31 -8.17 -11.62
N PRO A 76 9.43 -7.47 -12.76
CA PRO A 76 10.71 -7.29 -13.43
C PRO A 76 11.70 -6.51 -12.56
N GLU A 77 12.99 -6.75 -12.80
CA GLU A 77 14.10 -6.03 -12.15
C GLU A 77 14.12 -6.17 -10.62
N GLY A 78 13.56 -7.27 -10.08
CA GLY A 78 13.53 -7.52 -8.64
C GLY A 78 12.53 -6.64 -7.88
N ARG A 79 11.56 -6.03 -8.58
CA ARG A 79 10.47 -5.33 -7.92
C ARG A 79 9.51 -6.33 -7.29
N HIS A 80 9.02 -5.99 -6.10
CA HIS A 80 8.01 -6.77 -5.39
C HIS A 80 6.75 -5.94 -5.23
N TYR A 81 5.61 -6.58 -5.40
CA TYR A 81 4.31 -5.95 -5.32
C TYR A 81 3.39 -6.71 -4.39
N ASP A 82 2.63 -5.97 -3.60
CA ASP A 82 1.47 -6.50 -2.92
C ASP A 82 0.21 -6.22 -3.74
N CYS A 83 -0.58 -7.27 -3.97
CA CYS A 83 -1.89 -7.18 -4.62
C CYS A 83 -2.96 -7.43 -3.57
N LEU A 84 -3.69 -6.36 -3.23
CA LEU A 84 -4.72 -6.36 -2.20
C LEU A 84 -6.09 -6.37 -2.87
N THR A 85 -6.77 -7.52 -2.82
CA THR A 85 -8.14 -7.64 -3.31
C THR A 85 -9.09 -7.10 -2.25
N SER A 86 -9.87 -6.09 -2.60
CA SER A 86 -10.88 -5.46 -1.75
C SER A 86 -12.26 -5.53 -2.40
N GLU A 87 -13.30 -5.73 -1.60
CA GLU A 87 -14.70 -5.62 -2.01
C GLU A 87 -15.27 -4.28 -1.54
N LEU A 88 -15.78 -3.47 -2.47
CA LEU A 88 -16.38 -2.16 -2.17
C LEU A 88 -17.86 -2.31 -1.77
N GLU A 89 -18.49 -1.23 -1.31
CA GLU A 89 -19.90 -1.22 -0.88
C GLU A 89 -20.88 -1.73 -1.95
N ASP A 90 -20.60 -1.46 -3.23
CA ASP A 90 -21.38 -1.95 -4.38
C ASP A 90 -21.15 -3.44 -4.71
N ARG A 91 -20.36 -4.14 -3.87
CA ARG A 91 -19.89 -5.53 -4.03
C ARG A 91 -18.92 -5.75 -5.19
N THR A 92 -18.45 -4.69 -5.84
CA THR A 92 -17.39 -4.79 -6.83
C THR A 92 -16.09 -5.19 -6.14
N ARG A 93 -15.41 -6.19 -6.69
CA ARG A 93 -14.04 -6.53 -6.28
C ARG A 93 -13.03 -5.75 -7.10
N ARG A 94 -12.05 -5.19 -6.41
CA ARG A 94 -10.92 -4.46 -6.99
C ARG A 94 -9.63 -5.08 -6.49
N ASP A 95 -8.71 -5.32 -7.41
CA ASP A 95 -7.32 -5.58 -7.07
C ASP A 95 -6.59 -4.24 -7.08
N ILE A 96 -5.88 -3.96 -5.99
CA ILE A 96 -5.04 -2.77 -5.84
C ILE A 96 -3.60 -3.23 -5.72
N TYR A 97 -2.73 -2.71 -6.58
CA TYR A 97 -1.32 -3.06 -6.63
C TYR A 97 -0.48 -1.98 -5.93
N PHE A 98 0.32 -2.42 -4.98
CA PHE A 98 1.30 -1.60 -4.26
C PHE A 98 2.70 -2.06 -4.64
N ASP A 99 3.58 -1.13 -5.03
CA ASP A 99 5.01 -1.41 -5.11
C ASP A 99 5.62 -1.27 -3.71
N ILE A 100 6.04 -2.42 -3.18
CA ILE A 100 6.59 -2.57 -1.84
C ILE A 100 8.11 -2.70 -1.85
N SER A 101 8.75 -2.58 -3.02
CA SER A 101 10.21 -2.70 -3.19
C SER A 101 11.00 -1.72 -2.31
N ASN A 102 10.36 -0.65 -1.83
CA ASN A 102 10.99 0.29 -0.94
C ASN A 102 11.30 -0.30 0.45
N PHE A 103 10.53 -1.29 0.91
CA PHE A 103 10.63 -1.83 2.28
C PHE A 103 10.73 -3.36 2.36
N PHE A 104 10.22 -4.09 1.37
CA PHE A 104 10.20 -5.54 1.38
C PHE A 104 11.62 -6.14 1.24
N MET A 105 11.97 -7.05 2.17
CA MET A 105 13.27 -7.76 2.23
C MET A 105 14.52 -6.87 2.24
N LYS A 106 14.42 -5.63 2.75
CA LYS A 106 15.61 -4.81 3.02
C LYS A 106 16.12 -5.11 4.43
N ASP A 107 17.34 -5.65 4.48
CA ASP A 107 18.15 -5.82 5.69
C ASP A 107 18.59 -4.46 6.28
#